data_AF-A0A355RY14-F1
#
_entry.id   AF-A0A355RY14-F1
#
_cell.length_a   1.000
_cell.length_b   1.000
_cell.length_c   1.000
_cell.angle_alpha   90.00
_cell.angle_beta   90.00
_cell.angle_gamma   90.00
#
_symmetry.space_group_name_H-M   'P 1'
#
loop_
_entity.id
_entity.type
_entity.pdbx_description
1 polymer ?
#
loop_
_entity_poly.entity_id
_entity_poly.type
_entity_poly.pdbx_seq_one_letter_code
_entity_poly.pdbx_strand_id
1 'polypeptide(L)'
;MKKRIFKPMNLLLILGVCYLGYILVSQQIIINRIQGQINEADQENKKIEESNEYLNDKIKYAQSDEYKERIAREKIGLIKPGEIIYILHDENASNDNGK
;
A
#
# COMPACT_ATOMS: atom_id res chain seq x y z
N MET A 1 -65.49 -24.42 -2.74
CA MET A 1 -64.25 -23.63 -2.58
C MET A 1 -63.17 -24.54 -2.02
N LYS A 2 -62.12 -24.87 -2.80
CA LYS A 2 -61.14 -25.91 -2.47
C LYS A 2 -60.07 -25.33 -1.54
N LYS A 3 -60.15 -25.62 -0.24
CA LYS A 3 -59.12 -25.22 0.74
C LYS A 3 -57.81 -25.95 0.42
N ARG A 4 -56.83 -25.21 -0.12
CA ARG A 4 -55.45 -25.68 -0.28
C ARG A 4 -54.82 -25.83 1.10
N ILE A 5 -54.85 -27.05 1.62
CA ILE A 5 -54.04 -27.46 2.77
C ILE A 5 -52.58 -27.46 2.33
N PHE A 6 -51.87 -26.38 2.65
CA PHE A 6 -50.41 -26.32 2.54
C PHE A 6 -49.83 -27.50 3.34
N LYS A 7 -49.14 -28.41 2.67
CA LYS A 7 -48.42 -29.48 3.36
C LYS A 7 -47.26 -28.84 4.13
N PRO A 8 -47.14 -29.02 5.46
CA PRO A 8 -46.09 -28.39 6.26
C PRO A 8 -44.68 -28.74 5.77
N MET A 9 -44.52 -29.87 5.09
CA MET A 9 -43.30 -30.30 4.41
C MET A 9 -42.79 -29.26 3.37
N ASN A 10 -43.68 -28.67 2.58
CA ASN A 10 -43.30 -27.70 1.56
C ASN A 10 -42.88 -26.36 2.18
N LEU A 11 -43.49 -25.99 3.31
CA LEU A 11 -43.11 -24.79 4.07
C LEU A 11 -41.71 -24.94 4.68
N LEU A 12 -41.42 -26.13 5.22
CA LEU A 12 -40.12 -26.45 5.80
C LEU A 12 -39.01 -26.47 4.74
N LEU A 13 -39.32 -26.96 3.54
CA LEU A 13 -38.40 -26.95 2.39
C LEU A 13 -38.11 -25.52 1.91
N ILE A 14 -39.13 -24.66 1.81
CA ILE A 14 -38.95 -23.24 1.46
C ILE A 14 -38.09 -22.53 2.51
N LEU A 15 -38.34 -22.77 3.80
CA LEU A 15 -37.55 -22.18 4.88
C LEU A 15 -36.09 -22.62 4.81
N GLY A 16 -35.84 -23.89 4.52
CA GLY A 16 -34.49 -24.43 4.30
C GLY A 16 -33.77 -23.73 3.15
N VAL A 17 -34.42 -23.59 1.99
CA VAL A 17 -33.85 -22.89 0.83
C VAL A 17 -33.57 -21.41 1.14
N CYS A 18 -34.47 -20.72 1.85
CA CYS A 18 -34.25 -19.36 2.29
C CYS A 18 -33.04 -19.24 3.24
N TYR A 19 -32.87 -20.19 4.16
CA TYR A 19 -31.74 -20.22 5.09
C TYR A 19 -30.40 -20.46 4.37
N LEU A 20 -30.36 -21.42 3.43
CA LEU A 20 -29.20 -21.65 2.56
C LEU A 20 -28.88 -20.41 1.73
N GLY A 21 -29.89 -19.77 1.13
CA GLY A 21 -29.72 -18.52 0.38
C GLY A 21 -29.12 -17.39 1.24
N TYR A 22 -29.60 -17.24 2.48
CA TYR A 22 -29.06 -16.27 3.43
C TYR A 22 -27.59 -16.51 3.74
N ILE A 23 -27.19 -17.77 3.96
CA ILE A 23 -25.79 -18.14 4.22
C ILE A 23 -24.89 -17.83 3.02
N LEU A 24 -25.36 -18.11 1.80
CA LEU A 24 -24.57 -17.86 0.60
C LEU A 24 -24.35 -16.35 0.37
N VAL A 25 -25.37 -15.54 0.60
CA VAL A 25 -25.27 -14.08 0.48
C VAL A 25 -24.32 -13.51 1.53
N SER A 26 -24.43 -13.95 2.80
CA SER A 26 -23.54 -13.48 3.86
C SER A 26 -22.09 -13.88 3.62
N GLN A 27 -21.83 -15.09 3.14
CA GLN A 27 -20.49 -15.54 2.75
C GLN A 27 -19.90 -14.70 1.61
N GLN A 28 -20.69 -14.36 0.59
CA GLN A 28 -20.18 -13.55 -0.52
C GLN A 28 -19.71 -12.17 -0.06
N ILE A 29 -20.43 -11.54 0.88
CA ILE A 29 -20.05 -10.25 1.46
C ILE A 29 -18.73 -10.37 2.25
N ILE A 30 -18.57 -11.45 3.02
CA ILE A 30 -17.35 -11.70 3.79
C ILE A 30 -16.16 -11.90 2.86
N ILE A 31 -16.30 -12.71 1.81
CA ILE A 31 -15.25 -12.95 0.82
C ILE A 31 -14.82 -11.65 0.15
N ASN A 32 -15.77 -10.82 -0.30
CA ASN A 32 -15.44 -9.53 -0.90
C ASN A 32 -14.69 -8.61 0.08
N ARG A 33 -15.07 -8.59 1.36
CA ARG A 33 -14.40 -7.79 2.39
C ARG A 33 -12.98 -8.31 2.70
N ILE A 34 -12.79 -9.62 2.72
CA ILE A 34 -11.47 -10.23 2.92
C ILE A 34 -10.58 -9.94 1.71
N GLN A 35 -11.10 -10.06 0.50
CA GLN A 35 -10.35 -9.76 -0.72
C GLN A 35 -9.90 -8.30 -0.79
N GLY A 36 -10.74 -7.36 -0.33
CA GLY A 36 -10.37 -5.95 -0.21
C GLY A 36 -9.18 -5.73 0.73
N GLN A 37 -9.21 -6.35 1.91
CA GLN A 37 -8.10 -6.28 2.88
C GLN A 37 -6.81 -6.92 2.37
N ILE A 38 -6.91 -8.05 1.65
CA ILE A 38 -5.74 -8.68 1.01
C ILE A 38 -5.13 -7.74 -0.02
N ASN A 39 -5.94 -7.10 -0.86
CA ASN A 39 -5.45 -6.19 -1.88
C ASN A 39 -4.77 -4.94 -1.26
N GLU A 40 -5.33 -4.40 -0.19
CA GLU A 40 -4.71 -3.28 0.54
C GLU A 40 -3.37 -3.69 1.17
N ALA A 41 -3.32 -4.84 1.83
CA ALA A 41 -2.10 -5.37 2.42
C ALA A 41 -1.02 -5.70 1.36
N ASP A 42 -1.42 -6.24 0.21
CA ASP A 42 -0.51 -6.49 -0.91
C ASP A 42 0.03 -5.19 -1.52
N GLN A 43 -0.80 -4.15 -1.62
CA GLN A 43 -0.35 -2.84 -2.07
C GLN A 43 0.64 -2.20 -1.09
N GLU A 44 0.41 -2.33 0.21
CA GLU A 44 1.32 -1.84 1.24
C GLU A 44 2.65 -2.59 1.20
N ASN A 45 2.61 -3.93 1.11
CA ASN A 45 3.82 -4.75 0.95
C ASN A 45 4.63 -4.36 -0.28
N LYS A 46 3.98 -4.18 -1.45
CA LYS A 46 4.67 -3.76 -2.67
C LYS A 46 5.36 -2.40 -2.51
N LYS A 47 4.69 -1.42 -1.88
CA LYS A 47 5.31 -0.11 -1.62
C LYS A 47 6.51 -0.22 -0.69
N ILE A 48 6.41 -1.05 0.35
CA ILE A 48 7.51 -1.28 1.28
C ILE A 48 8.67 -1.95 0.55
N GLU A 49 8.41 -2.94 -0.30
CA GLU A 49 9.43 -3.65 -1.06
C GLU A 49 10.13 -2.75 -2.08
N GLU A 50 9.38 -1.95 -2.84
CA GLU A 50 9.94 -0.92 -3.74
C GLU A 50 10.81 0.09 -2.96
N SER A 51 10.35 0.54 -1.78
CA SER A 51 11.14 1.41 -0.93
C SER A 51 12.41 0.72 -0.43
N ASN A 52 12.35 -0.57 -0.11
CA ASN A 52 13.49 -1.33 0.36
C ASN A 52 14.53 -1.52 -0.74
N GLU A 53 14.09 -1.80 -1.97
CA GLU A 53 14.97 -1.90 -3.14
C GLU A 53 15.65 -0.55 -3.42
N TYR A 54 14.89 0.55 -3.43
CA TYR A 54 15.44 1.90 -3.57
C TYR A 54 16.46 2.25 -2.48
N LEU A 55 16.18 1.89 -1.23
CA LEU A 55 17.12 2.11 -0.11
C LEU A 55 18.37 1.26 -0.27
N ASN A 56 18.24 0.00 -0.69
CA ASN A 56 19.38 -0.88 -0.94
C ASN A 56 20.27 -0.35 -2.08
N ASP A 57 19.68 0.19 -3.14
CA ASP A 57 20.44 0.80 -4.22
C ASP A 57 21.14 2.07 -3.78
N LYS A 58 20.51 2.90 -2.93
CA LYS A 58 21.18 4.03 -2.29
C LYS A 58 22.34 3.60 -1.41
N ILE A 59 22.20 2.52 -0.64
CA ILE A 59 23.27 1.99 0.20
C ILE A 59 24.43 1.51 -0.68
N LYS A 60 24.16 0.74 -1.73
CA LYS A 60 25.18 0.30 -2.69
C LYS A 60 25.90 1.48 -3.34
N TYR A 61 25.16 2.50 -3.76
CA TYR A 61 25.74 3.71 -4.32
C TYR A 61 26.57 4.46 -3.29
N ALA A 62 26.08 4.65 -2.07
CA ALA A 62 26.82 5.30 -0.99
C ALA A 62 28.09 4.53 -0.57
N GLN A 63 28.08 3.20 -0.73
CA GLN A 63 29.24 2.35 -0.47
C GLN A 63 30.23 2.30 -1.65
N SER A 64 29.80 2.68 -2.85
CA SER A 64 30.65 2.71 -4.05
C SER A 64 31.82 3.68 -3.89
N ASP A 65 32.93 3.34 -4.56
CA ASP A 65 34.14 4.17 -4.55
C ASP A 65 33.90 5.53 -5.22
N GLU A 66 32.95 5.62 -6.16
CA GLU A 66 32.54 6.85 -6.82
C GLU A 66 31.89 7.84 -5.84
N TYR A 67 30.98 7.38 -4.97
CA TYR A 67 30.39 8.24 -3.94
C TYR A 67 31.43 8.70 -2.91
N LYS A 68 32.35 7.81 -2.51
CA LYS A 68 33.45 8.15 -1.60
C LYS A 68 34.40 9.17 -2.21
N GLU A 69 34.76 9.03 -3.48
CA GLU A 69 35.58 9.99 -4.23
C GLU A 69 34.88 11.35 -4.34
N ARG A 70 33.59 11.36 -4.69
CA ARG A 70 32.78 12.58 -4.77
C ARG A 70 32.72 13.32 -3.44
N ILE A 71 32.41 12.62 -2.33
CA ILE A 71 32.37 13.22 -0.99
C ILE A 71 33.76 13.69 -0.54
N ALA A 72 34.83 12.95 -0.87
CA ALA A 72 36.19 13.37 -0.56
C ALA A 72 36.54 14.68 -1.29
N ARG A 73 36.18 14.80 -2.58
CA ARG A 73 36.31 16.03 -3.38
C ARG A 73 35.51 17.18 -2.79
N GLU A 74 34.26 16.94 -2.41
CA GLU A 74 33.35 17.94 -1.82
C GLU A 74 33.91 18.49 -0.50
N LYS A 75 34.46 17.61 0.37
CA LYS A 75 35.09 18.01 1.64
C LYS A 75 36.36 18.86 1.47
N ILE A 76 37.09 18.70 0.37
CA ILE A 76 38.32 19.49 0.08
C ILE A 76 38.07 20.63 -0.91
N GLY A 77 36.82 20.84 -1.34
CA GLY A 77 36.43 21.90 -2.29
C GLY A 77 36.89 21.69 -3.74
N LEU A 78 37.18 20.46 -4.14
CA LEU A 78 37.55 20.11 -5.52
C LEU A 78 36.29 19.78 -6.35
N ILE A 79 36.21 20.29 -7.58
CA ILE A 79 35.07 20.04 -8.49
C ILE A 79 35.64 19.47 -9.80
N LYS A 80 35.06 18.38 -10.32
CA LYS A 80 35.47 17.80 -11.60
C LYS A 80 34.90 18.63 -12.76
N PRO A 81 35.62 18.82 -13.88
CA PRO A 81 35.05 19.48 -15.06
C PRO A 81 33.78 18.76 -15.51
N GLY A 82 32.64 19.46 -15.43
CA GLY A 82 31.30 18.95 -15.75
C GLY A 82 30.36 18.71 -14.56
N GLU A 83 30.80 18.84 -13.31
CA GLU A 83 29.91 18.77 -12.12
C GLU A 83 29.19 20.10 -11.87
N ILE A 84 27.86 20.06 -11.70
CA ILE A 84 27.00 21.23 -11.40
C ILE A 84 26.55 21.13 -9.93
N ILE A 85 26.91 22.11 -9.10
CA ILE A 85 26.51 22.14 -7.68
C ILE A 85 25.09 22.71 -7.57
N TYR A 86 24.15 21.90 -7.08
CA TYR A 86 22.81 22.37 -6.70
C TYR A 86 22.82 22.81 -5.24
N ILE A 87 22.76 24.12 -4.99
CA ILE A 87 22.51 24.68 -3.66
C ILE A 87 21.00 24.70 -3.48
N LEU A 88 20.46 23.72 -2.75
CA LEU A 88 19.05 23.73 -2.35
C LEU A 88 18.87 24.86 -1.33
N HIS A 89 18.25 25.97 -1.75
CA HIS A 89 17.83 27.03 -0.85
C HIS A 89 16.63 26.49 -0.07
N ASP A 90 16.82 26.13 1.19
CA ASP A 90 15.72 25.67 2.04
C ASP A 90 14.87 26.89 2.42
N GLU A 91 13.82 27.15 1.64
CA GLU A 91 12.86 28.25 1.84
C GLU A 91 12.04 28.11 3.13
N ASN A 92 12.19 27.02 3.90
CA ASN A 92 11.40 26.77 5.10
C ASN A 92 11.99 27.35 6.40
N ALA A 93 13.16 27.99 6.36
CA ALA A 93 13.75 28.62 7.56
C ALA A 93 13.29 30.07 7.82
N SER A 94 12.34 30.59 7.05
CA SER A 94 11.89 32.00 7.13
C SER A 94 10.58 32.22 7.90
N ASN A 95 9.92 31.16 8.40
CA ASN A 95 8.64 31.29 9.11
C ASN A 95 8.74 30.86 10.58
N ASP A 96 9.67 31.49 11.31
CA ASP A 96 9.56 31.65 12.76
C ASP A 96 10.17 33.00 13.13
N ASN A 97 9.47 34.09 12.81
CA ASN A 97 9.73 35.41 13.38
C ASN A 97 8.43 36.20 13.47
N GLY A 98 7.82 36.11 14.65
CA GLY A 98 7.09 37.23 15.24
C GLY A 98 5.63 37.38 14.85
N LYS A 99 4.76 36.78 15.66
CA LYS A 99 3.71 37.57 16.32
C LYS A 99 3.37 37.02 17.69
#